data_AF-A0A7C1W874-F1
#
_entry.id   AF-A0A7C1W874-F1
#
_cell.length_a   1.000
_cell.length_b   1.000
_cell.length_c   1.000
_cell.angle_alpha   90.00
_cell.angle_beta   90.00
_cell.angle_gamma   90.00
#
_symmetry.space_group_name_H-M   'P 1'
#
loop_
_entity.id
_entity.type
_entity.pdbx_description
1 polymer ?
#
loop_
_entity_poly.entity_id
_entity_poly.type
_entity_poly.pdbx_seq_one_letter_code
_entity_poly.pdbx_strand_id
1 'polypeptide(L)'
;MTKKMVFKRVVFLIMITLFLLSTGVSLSTGKQLIKVNSEVKKNSVQGDLDPLVDLKVTVAIKEIRALDSIDKFSNPDFYLKIFIDGVEHVSPIWFNRKYVETDWCVTQDVPDNKEFINITIQLWDWNDGRDKLCDISRNYQMEPDSHEVNLFYSLKTAHWMGDDYIWSEPVLSDPSGYGRLNGCDDNSIYENDRDCELLFDIYQTDFDGDEIPYWTEVNVYGTDPTVNDKGRDDDHDGVPIEWEFKWGHHFAMVSYNPPRWADRWDYDPFIWEDHKNLDPDEDGLDNVEEYLTSKWGSDPFRKDIFLEVDRMEIGPNGEGAYVPELSKELLRDAFSRHNIRIHINEGWPGGGEIIPFDVNTSDRELQEFYFNYFL
;
A
#
# COMPACT_ATOMS: atom_id res chain seq x y z
N MET A 1 -28.62 -25.31 50.07
CA MET A 1 -28.53 -26.61 50.77
C MET A 1 -29.76 -27.43 50.41
N THR A 2 -29.62 -28.60 49.75
CA THR A 2 -30.70 -29.56 49.31
C THR A 2 -31.78 -28.99 48.35
N LYS A 3 -32.32 -29.66 47.31
CA LYS A 3 -32.13 -30.96 46.57
C LYS A 3 -32.52 -30.65 45.09
N LYS A 4 -31.94 -31.26 44.02
CA LYS A 4 -32.25 -32.57 43.38
C LYS A 4 -33.77 -32.88 43.26
N MET A 5 -34.35 -33.47 42.20
CA MET A 5 -33.92 -34.05 40.90
C MET A 5 -35.22 -34.26 40.04
N VAL A 6 -35.25 -34.73 38.78
CA VAL A 6 -34.23 -35.37 37.92
C VAL A 6 -33.93 -34.47 36.67
N PHE A 7 -34.17 -34.73 35.37
CA PHE A 7 -34.57 -35.90 34.54
C PHE A 7 -33.94 -35.80 33.13
N LYS A 8 -33.76 -36.95 32.45
CA LYS A 8 -33.33 -37.11 31.03
C LYS A 8 -33.79 -38.49 30.52
N ARG A 9 -34.32 -38.62 29.29
CA ARG A 9 -34.59 -39.86 28.47
C ARG A 9 -35.62 -39.53 27.36
N VAL A 10 -35.70 -40.12 26.16
CA VAL A 10 -35.00 -41.22 25.42
C VAL A 10 -34.91 -40.82 23.91
N VAL A 11 -34.34 -41.67 23.02
CA VAL A 11 -34.43 -41.69 21.54
C VAL A 11 -33.46 -40.73 20.81
N PHE A 12 -32.75 -41.07 19.71
CA PHE A 12 -32.63 -42.31 18.90
C PHE A 12 -31.14 -42.65 18.66
N LEU A 13 -30.74 -43.93 18.64
CA LEU A 13 -29.43 -44.41 18.14
C LEU A 13 -29.49 -45.93 17.86
N ILE A 14 -29.28 -46.38 16.61
CA ILE A 14 -28.87 -47.75 16.19
C ILE A 14 -28.86 -47.87 14.64
N MET A 15 -27.97 -48.73 14.10
CA MET A 15 -27.66 -48.95 12.66
C MET A 15 -26.90 -47.79 11.97
N ILE A 16 -25.93 -48.01 11.07
CA ILE A 16 -25.36 -49.25 10.48
C ILE A 16 -23.84 -49.30 10.69
N THR A 17 -23.31 -50.48 11.03
CA THR A 17 -21.93 -50.90 10.73
C THR A 17 -21.93 -52.36 10.29
N LEU A 18 -21.29 -52.70 9.16
CA LEU A 18 -20.43 -53.89 8.97
C LEU A 18 -19.86 -53.99 7.54
N PHE A 19 -18.81 -54.83 7.41
CA PHE A 19 -18.04 -55.24 6.23
C PHE A 19 -17.06 -54.22 5.61
N LEU A 20 -15.84 -54.61 5.19
CA LEU A 20 -14.81 -55.51 5.79
C LEU A 20 -13.53 -55.39 4.92
N LEU A 21 -12.41 -55.94 5.40
CA LEU A 21 -11.12 -55.89 4.69
C LEU A 21 -11.11 -56.71 3.39
N SER A 22 -10.38 -56.21 2.40
CA SER A 22 -9.65 -57.05 1.43
C SER A 22 -8.26 -56.48 1.19
N THR A 23 -7.22 -57.29 1.39
CA THR A 23 -5.84 -56.94 1.04
C THR A 23 -5.51 -57.38 -0.39
N GLY A 24 -4.72 -56.57 -1.10
CA GLY A 24 -4.25 -56.84 -2.47
C GLY A 24 -2.86 -56.23 -2.69
N VAL A 25 -2.04 -56.86 -3.52
CA VAL A 25 -0.59 -56.60 -3.60
C VAL A 25 -0.17 -56.11 -4.98
N SER A 26 0.65 -55.06 -5.00
CA SER A 26 1.58 -54.59 -6.05
C SER A 26 1.11 -54.52 -7.51
N LEU A 27 1.39 -53.37 -8.14
CA LEU A 27 2.48 -53.36 -9.13
C LEU A 27 3.22 -52.02 -9.15
N SER A 28 4.53 -52.07 -9.40
CA SER A 28 5.37 -50.89 -9.61
C SER A 28 5.63 -50.68 -11.10
N THR A 29 5.51 -49.43 -11.56
CA THR A 29 6.06 -48.96 -12.84
C THR A 29 6.82 -47.66 -12.57
N GLY A 30 8.14 -47.76 -12.43
CA GLY A 30 8.98 -46.60 -12.12
C GLY A 30 9.08 -45.63 -13.30
N LYS A 31 8.99 -44.33 -13.02
CA LYS A 31 9.64 -43.31 -13.87
C LYS A 31 11.04 -43.06 -13.32
N GLN A 32 12.00 -42.98 -14.24
CA GLN A 32 13.43 -42.91 -13.94
C GLN A 32 13.81 -41.46 -13.62
N LEU A 33 14.05 -41.15 -12.34
CA LEU A 33 14.55 -39.84 -11.92
C LEU A 33 15.92 -39.59 -12.55
N ILE A 34 15.98 -38.60 -13.46
CA ILE A 34 17.23 -38.10 -14.02
C ILE A 34 17.90 -37.27 -12.93
N LYS A 35 19.00 -37.79 -12.36
CA LYS A 35 19.76 -37.11 -11.33
C LYS A 35 20.64 -36.02 -11.96
N VAL A 36 20.09 -34.82 -12.11
CA VAL A 36 20.87 -33.61 -12.38
C VAL A 36 21.63 -33.24 -11.11
N ASN A 37 22.95 -33.11 -11.20
CA ASN A 37 23.77 -32.59 -10.11
C ASN A 37 23.89 -31.06 -10.24
N SER A 38 23.09 -30.31 -9.47
CA SER A 38 23.34 -28.91 -9.15
C SER A 38 23.76 -28.81 -7.68
N GLU A 39 25.07 -28.83 -7.41
CA GLU A 39 25.61 -28.62 -6.05
C GLU A 39 25.59 -27.13 -5.67
N VAL A 40 24.38 -26.56 -5.58
CA VAL A 40 24.17 -25.33 -4.81
C VAL A 40 24.41 -25.68 -3.34
N LYS A 41 25.35 -24.97 -2.70
CA LYS A 41 25.68 -25.19 -1.29
C LYS A 41 24.58 -24.64 -0.40
N LYS A 42 23.54 -25.43 -0.13
CA LYS A 42 22.61 -25.16 0.98
C LYS A 42 23.32 -25.36 2.33
N ASN A 43 24.14 -24.36 2.68
CA ASN A 43 24.39 -23.94 4.06
C ASN A 43 23.27 -22.96 4.49
N SER A 44 22.01 -23.25 4.15
CA SER A 44 20.86 -22.46 4.62
C SER A 44 20.91 -22.42 6.13
N VAL A 45 21.06 -21.23 6.72
CA VAL A 45 21.09 -21.09 8.18
C VAL A 45 19.69 -21.44 8.69
N GLN A 46 19.57 -22.11 9.83
CA GLN A 46 18.23 -22.53 10.28
C GLN A 46 17.43 -21.31 10.75
N GLY A 47 16.48 -20.87 9.92
CA GLY A 47 15.63 -19.68 10.14
C GLY A 47 15.81 -18.58 9.09
N ASP A 48 16.86 -18.68 8.27
CA ASP A 48 17.18 -17.88 7.08
C ASP A 48 15.97 -17.75 6.14
N LEU A 49 15.47 -16.53 5.95
CA LEU A 49 14.29 -16.24 5.13
C LEU A 49 14.62 -16.09 3.64
N ASP A 50 15.81 -15.59 3.29
CA ASP A 50 16.27 -15.46 1.91
C ASP A 50 17.72 -16.01 1.78
N PRO A 51 17.90 -17.22 1.23
CA PRO A 51 19.21 -17.83 1.08
C PRO A 51 19.97 -17.34 -0.17
N LEU A 52 19.49 -16.29 -0.86
CA LEU A 52 20.08 -15.70 -2.07
C LEU A 52 20.65 -14.30 -1.79
N VAL A 53 19.98 -13.48 -0.97
CA VAL A 53 20.41 -12.13 -0.58
C VAL A 53 20.36 -11.89 0.94
N ASP A 54 21.31 -11.08 1.40
CA ASP A 54 21.53 -10.65 2.79
C ASP A 54 20.61 -9.45 3.09
N LEU A 55 19.47 -9.69 3.77
CA LEU A 55 18.29 -8.81 3.72
C LEU A 55 18.53 -7.40 4.27
N LYS A 56 18.04 -6.40 3.54
CA LYS A 56 18.05 -4.99 3.97
C LYS A 56 16.72 -4.34 3.64
N VAL A 57 16.10 -3.75 4.65
CA VAL A 57 14.84 -3.01 4.48
C VAL A 57 15.14 -1.55 4.22
N THR A 58 14.46 -1.00 3.23
CA THR A 58 14.52 0.41 2.84
C THR A 58 13.17 1.05 3.08
N VAL A 59 13.14 2.10 3.89
CA VAL A 59 11.99 3.02 3.95
C VAL A 59 12.29 4.19 3.03
N ALA A 60 11.44 4.45 2.05
CA ALA A 60 11.58 5.54 1.10
C ALA A 60 10.45 6.56 1.29
N ILE A 61 10.79 7.83 1.44
CA ILE A 61 9.84 8.94 1.61
C ILE A 61 9.68 9.64 0.26
N LYS A 62 8.44 9.89 -0.14
CA LYS A 62 8.06 10.42 -1.47
C LYS A 62 7.57 11.87 -1.37
N GLU A 63 6.57 12.12 -0.53
CA GLU A 63 5.93 13.42 -0.36
C GLU A 63 5.63 13.68 1.13
N ILE A 64 5.78 14.93 1.57
CA ILE A 64 5.34 15.43 2.88
C ILE A 64 4.53 16.71 2.65
N ARG A 65 3.35 16.82 3.25
CA ARG A 65 2.48 18.00 3.18
C ARG A 65 2.12 18.46 4.58
N ALA A 66 2.31 19.74 4.90
CA ALA A 66 1.57 20.35 6.00
C ALA A 66 0.13 20.56 5.53
N LEU A 67 -0.82 19.78 6.03
CA LEU A 67 -2.24 20.08 5.80
C LEU A 67 -2.63 21.35 6.57
N ASP A 68 -1.97 21.58 7.70
CA ASP A 68 -2.36 22.57 8.69
C ASP A 68 -1.33 23.72 8.93
N SER A 69 -1.72 24.72 9.73
CA SER A 69 -0.90 25.92 9.99
C SER A 69 0.05 25.73 11.17
N ILE A 70 1.09 24.92 10.95
CA ILE A 70 2.10 24.50 11.94
C ILE A 70 2.88 25.68 12.55
N ASP A 71 3.13 26.72 11.75
CA ASP A 71 3.98 27.84 12.13
C ASP A 71 3.34 29.21 11.81
N LYS A 72 3.62 30.21 12.65
CA LYS A 72 2.74 31.41 12.77
C LYS A 72 3.05 32.53 11.78
N PHE A 73 4.24 32.52 11.18
CA PHE A 73 4.75 33.60 10.33
C PHE A 73 5.57 33.05 9.13
N SER A 74 5.53 31.73 8.93
CA SER A 74 6.49 30.94 8.15
C SER A 74 5.78 29.69 7.63
N ASN A 75 6.38 29.02 6.65
CA ASN A 75 6.12 27.59 6.42
C ASN A 75 6.96 26.77 7.44
N PRO A 76 6.60 25.51 7.75
CA PRO A 76 7.41 24.66 8.63
C PRO A 76 8.82 24.35 8.07
N ASP A 77 9.73 24.01 8.98
CA ASP A 77 11.10 23.57 8.71
C ASP A 77 11.18 22.03 8.91
N PHE A 78 10.55 21.26 8.02
CA PHE A 78 10.37 19.81 8.22
C PHE A 78 11.68 19.01 8.29
N TYR A 79 11.72 17.98 9.15
CA TYR A 79 12.65 16.85 9.08
C TYR A 79 12.03 15.56 9.64
N LEU A 80 12.59 14.42 9.27
CA LEU A 80 12.14 13.10 9.69
C LEU A 80 13.16 12.40 10.58
N LYS A 81 12.65 11.57 11.48
CA LYS A 81 13.39 10.48 12.12
C LYS A 81 12.70 9.16 11.79
N ILE A 82 13.49 8.18 11.37
CA ILE A 82 13.02 6.82 11.09
C ILE A 82 13.87 5.86 11.92
N PHE A 83 13.23 4.99 12.69
CA PHE A 83 13.87 3.97 13.49
C PHE A 83 13.59 2.60 12.86
N ILE A 84 14.62 1.87 12.41
CA ILE A 84 14.46 0.49 11.90
C ILE A 84 15.12 -0.47 12.88
N ASP A 85 14.31 -1.37 13.47
CA ASP A 85 14.65 -2.26 14.58
C ASP A 85 15.36 -1.54 15.76
N GLY A 86 15.07 -0.23 15.93
CA GLY A 86 15.63 0.67 16.95
C GLY A 86 16.87 1.48 16.52
N VAL A 87 17.33 1.36 15.28
CA VAL A 87 18.43 2.19 14.74
C VAL A 87 17.87 3.50 14.17
N GLU A 88 18.24 4.63 14.79
CA GLU A 88 17.82 5.99 14.38
C GLU A 88 18.53 6.45 13.09
N HIS A 89 17.74 6.86 12.10
CA HIS A 89 18.16 7.59 10.91
C HIS A 89 17.44 8.92 10.84
N VAL A 90 18.13 10.01 10.45
CA VAL A 90 17.58 11.38 10.46
C VAL A 90 17.77 12.03 9.09
N SER A 91 16.74 12.71 8.59
CA SER A 91 16.77 13.39 7.28
C SER A 91 17.54 14.73 7.32
N PRO A 92 17.86 15.31 6.15
CA PRO A 92 18.09 16.76 6.05
C PRO A 92 16.84 17.55 6.48
N ILE A 93 17.04 18.81 6.88
CA ILE A 93 15.93 19.75 7.18
C ILE A 93 15.50 20.46 5.87
N TRP A 94 14.21 20.41 5.57
CA TRP A 94 13.57 21.02 4.40
C TRP A 94 12.99 22.41 4.73
N PHE A 95 13.88 23.37 4.97
CA PHE A 95 13.54 24.70 5.50
C PHE A 95 12.45 25.47 4.71
N ASN A 96 11.47 25.99 5.47
CA ASN A 96 10.36 26.85 5.07
C ASN A 96 9.56 26.30 3.87
N ARG A 97 9.17 25.03 3.95
CA ARG A 97 8.38 24.33 2.92
C ARG A 97 7.08 23.76 3.48
N LYS A 98 5.95 24.21 2.93
CA LYS A 98 4.64 23.58 3.21
C LYS A 98 4.50 22.20 2.56
N TYR A 99 5.13 22.01 1.41
CA TYR A 99 5.12 20.76 0.63
C TYR A 99 6.55 20.36 0.28
N VAL A 100 6.86 19.07 0.38
CA VAL A 100 8.19 18.50 0.15
C VAL A 100 8.05 17.21 -0.66
N GLU A 101 8.37 17.27 -1.95
CA GLU A 101 8.73 16.09 -2.74
C GLU A 101 10.20 15.73 -2.48
N THR A 102 10.52 14.44 -2.35
CA THR A 102 11.89 13.98 -2.10
C THR A 102 12.11 12.52 -2.53
N ASP A 103 13.37 12.17 -2.81
CA ASP A 103 13.83 10.78 -2.99
C ASP A 103 14.56 10.27 -1.73
N TRP A 104 14.26 10.81 -0.54
CA TRP A 104 15.01 10.48 0.67
C TRP A 104 14.60 9.11 1.22
N CYS A 105 15.52 8.16 1.13
CA CYS A 105 15.37 6.80 1.63
C CYS A 105 16.46 6.43 2.65
N VAL A 106 16.13 5.50 3.55
CA VAL A 106 17.05 4.93 4.54
C VAL A 106 17.02 3.40 4.45
N THR A 107 18.19 2.79 4.21
CA THR A 107 18.35 1.34 4.10
C THR A 107 19.09 0.80 5.31
N GLN A 108 18.51 -0.19 5.99
CA GLN A 108 19.05 -0.80 7.21
C GLN A 108 19.26 -2.31 7.02
N ASP A 109 20.42 -2.77 7.51
CA ASP A 109 20.80 -4.17 7.67
C ASP A 109 19.95 -4.82 8.78
N VAL A 110 19.24 -5.90 8.48
CA VAL A 110 18.23 -6.51 9.37
C VAL A 110 18.57 -7.97 9.71
N PRO A 111 17.92 -8.60 10.71
CA PRO A 111 18.19 -9.99 11.06
C PRO A 111 17.30 -10.98 10.28
N ASP A 112 17.83 -11.54 9.20
CA ASP A 112 17.21 -12.48 8.23
C ASP A 112 16.64 -13.79 8.82
N ASN A 113 16.72 -13.96 10.16
CA ASN A 113 16.15 -15.07 10.91
C ASN A 113 14.95 -14.67 11.80
N LYS A 114 14.47 -13.43 11.68
CA LYS A 114 13.19 -12.96 12.20
C LYS A 114 12.21 -12.75 11.06
N GLU A 115 10.94 -12.91 11.39
CA GLU A 115 9.82 -12.59 10.51
C GLU A 115 9.43 -11.11 10.56
N PHE A 116 9.31 -10.54 11.77
CA PHE A 116 8.94 -9.14 11.96
C PHE A 116 10.10 -8.29 12.47
N ILE A 117 10.20 -7.07 11.94
CA ILE A 117 10.99 -5.95 12.47
C ILE A 117 10.07 -4.77 12.80
N ASN A 118 10.51 -3.91 13.71
CA ASN A 118 9.77 -2.68 14.04
C ASN A 118 10.30 -1.51 13.21
N ILE A 119 9.39 -0.68 12.69
CA ILE A 119 9.70 0.59 12.01
C ILE A 119 8.89 1.71 12.66
N THR A 120 9.54 2.75 13.17
CA THR A 120 8.88 3.94 13.74
C THR A 120 9.22 5.17 12.91
N ILE A 121 8.22 5.97 12.54
CA ILE A 121 8.35 7.20 11.75
C ILE A 121 7.88 8.40 12.59
N GLN A 122 8.68 9.46 12.62
CA GLN A 122 8.36 10.72 13.30
C GLN A 122 8.65 11.92 12.41
N LEU A 123 7.64 12.74 12.12
CA LEU A 123 7.77 14.02 11.41
C LEU A 123 7.90 15.18 12.40
N TRP A 124 8.92 16.01 12.21
CA TRP A 124 9.25 17.13 13.09
C TRP A 124 9.31 18.45 12.33
N ASP A 125 8.79 19.51 12.93
CA ASP A 125 8.98 20.90 12.52
C ASP A 125 10.12 21.52 13.34
N TRP A 126 11.28 21.70 12.71
CA TRP A 126 12.50 22.17 13.36
C TRP A 126 12.37 23.61 13.86
N ASN A 127 12.79 23.87 15.10
CA ASN A 127 12.78 25.20 15.69
C ASN A 127 13.94 25.29 16.69
N ASP A 128 14.72 26.39 16.69
CA ASP A 128 15.91 26.53 17.56
C ASP A 128 15.62 26.25 19.06
N GLY A 129 15.97 25.03 19.50
CA GLY A 129 15.72 24.49 20.84
C GLY A 129 14.25 24.19 21.17
N ARG A 130 13.36 24.05 20.18
CA ARG A 130 11.89 23.92 20.34
C ARG A 130 11.18 23.11 19.25
N ASP A 131 11.86 22.16 18.60
CA ASP A 131 11.27 21.27 17.59
C ASP A 131 9.89 20.73 18.04
N LYS A 132 8.91 20.78 17.15
CA LYS A 132 7.55 20.28 17.37
C LYS A 132 7.39 18.94 16.66
N LEU A 133 6.78 17.94 17.29
CA LEU A 133 6.31 16.76 16.57
C LEU A 133 5.01 17.14 15.82
N CYS A 134 4.93 16.78 14.54
CA CYS A 134 3.79 17.03 13.65
C CYS A 134 2.94 15.78 13.53
N ASP A 135 1.62 15.92 13.39
CA ASP A 135 0.76 14.74 13.32
C ASP A 135 0.80 14.07 11.95
N ILE A 136 1.09 12.77 11.97
CA ILE A 136 0.99 11.83 10.85
C ILE A 136 0.25 10.55 11.29
N SER A 137 -0.39 10.56 12.46
CA SER A 137 -0.96 9.39 13.11
C SER A 137 -2.49 9.32 13.00
N ARG A 138 -3.01 8.11 13.17
CA ARG A 138 -4.46 7.82 13.21
C ARG A 138 -4.97 7.69 14.66
N ASN A 139 -4.37 8.36 15.66
CA ASN A 139 -4.48 7.96 17.08
C ASN A 139 -5.84 8.23 17.78
N TYR A 140 -6.89 7.52 17.35
CA TYR A 140 -8.31 7.74 17.59
C TYR A 140 -8.77 8.02 19.04
N GLN A 141 -8.06 7.53 20.06
CA GLN A 141 -8.45 7.71 21.48
C GLN A 141 -7.50 7.12 22.54
N MET A 142 -6.59 6.20 22.19
CA MET A 142 -5.85 5.43 23.21
C MET A 142 -4.60 6.16 23.72
N GLU A 143 -3.79 6.73 22.84
CA GLU A 143 -2.70 7.64 23.18
C GLU A 143 -2.82 8.93 22.34
N PRO A 144 -3.79 9.81 22.64
CA PRO A 144 -4.16 10.98 21.81
C PRO A 144 -3.15 12.16 21.88
N ASP A 145 -1.90 11.89 22.27
CA ASP A 145 -0.74 12.79 22.15
C ASP A 145 0.36 12.12 21.28
N SER A 146 0.09 10.95 20.68
CA SER A 146 1.06 10.11 19.96
C SER A 146 1.05 10.37 18.45
N HIS A 147 1.58 11.52 18.06
CA HIS A 147 1.78 11.94 16.67
C HIS A 147 2.82 11.11 15.86
N GLU A 148 3.38 10.04 16.43
CA GLU A 148 4.30 9.13 15.74
C GLU A 148 3.59 7.89 15.21
N VAL A 149 4.17 7.27 14.18
CA VAL A 149 3.64 6.07 13.52
C VAL A 149 4.56 4.88 13.75
N ASN A 150 3.97 3.74 14.15
CA ASN A 150 4.65 2.50 14.49
C ASN A 150 4.13 1.34 13.64
N LEU A 151 5.04 0.71 12.88
CA LEU A 151 4.75 -0.33 11.90
C LEU A 151 5.54 -1.62 12.22
N PHE A 152 4.94 -2.76 11.94
CA PHE A 152 5.52 -4.10 12.07
C PHE A 152 5.67 -4.69 10.66
N TYR A 153 6.87 -4.60 10.09
CA TYR A 153 7.17 -5.03 8.73
C TYR A 153 7.56 -6.51 8.70
N SER A 154 6.98 -7.27 7.76
CA SER A 154 7.18 -8.70 7.55
C SER A 154 8.27 -8.95 6.51
N LEU A 155 9.43 -9.45 6.93
CA LEU A 155 10.52 -9.87 6.05
C LEU A 155 10.17 -11.09 5.17
N LYS A 156 9.05 -11.76 5.47
CA LYS A 156 8.51 -12.87 4.66
C LYS A 156 7.67 -12.40 3.48
N THR A 157 6.85 -11.37 3.69
CA THR A 157 5.81 -10.96 2.73
C THR A 157 6.03 -9.56 2.17
N ALA A 158 6.97 -8.79 2.71
CA ALA A 158 7.18 -7.36 2.46
C ALA A 158 6.00 -6.44 2.79
N HIS A 159 4.95 -6.96 3.44
CA HIS A 159 3.83 -6.18 3.97
C HIS A 159 4.06 -5.72 5.41
N TRP A 160 3.36 -4.67 5.82
CA TRP A 160 3.34 -4.18 7.20
C TRP A 160 1.92 -4.08 7.76
N MET A 161 1.86 -3.98 9.10
CA MET A 161 0.67 -3.64 9.87
C MET A 161 1.07 -2.70 11.01
N GLY A 162 0.15 -1.88 11.50
CA GLY A 162 0.42 -0.97 12.61
C GLY A 162 -0.56 0.18 12.57
N ASP A 163 -0.04 1.40 12.61
CA ASP A 163 -0.83 2.61 12.35
C ASP A 163 -1.14 2.84 10.85
N ASP A 164 -0.46 2.12 9.94
CA ASP A 164 -0.73 2.00 8.50
C ASP A 164 -0.86 0.50 8.12
N TYR A 165 -1.89 0.12 7.35
CA TYR A 165 -2.16 -1.29 6.97
C TYR A 165 -3.15 -1.49 5.80
N ILE A 166 -2.99 -2.58 5.04
CA ILE A 166 -4.02 -3.07 4.09
C ILE A 166 -5.13 -3.83 4.86
N TRP A 167 -6.39 -3.63 4.46
CA TRP A 167 -7.49 -4.52 4.83
C TRP A 167 -8.62 -4.46 3.78
N SER A 168 -9.00 -5.61 3.24
CA SER A 168 -9.92 -5.74 2.09
C SER A 168 -11.41 -5.53 2.39
N GLU A 169 -11.85 -5.57 3.66
CA GLU A 169 -13.20 -5.11 4.03
C GLU A 169 -13.23 -3.57 4.22
N PRO A 170 -13.94 -2.78 3.37
CA PRO A 170 -13.85 -1.30 3.34
C PRO A 170 -14.35 -0.58 4.59
N VAL A 171 -15.04 -1.29 5.48
CA VAL A 171 -15.53 -0.76 6.77
C VAL A 171 -14.44 -0.81 7.85
N LEU A 172 -13.33 -1.51 7.58
CA LEU A 172 -12.22 -1.75 8.50
C LEU A 172 -10.85 -1.39 7.91
N SER A 173 -10.80 -0.92 6.66
CA SER A 173 -9.59 -0.42 6.01
C SER A 173 -8.96 0.75 6.76
N ASP A 174 -7.70 1.02 6.40
CA ASP A 174 -7.06 2.27 6.76
C ASP A 174 -7.55 3.35 5.80
N PRO A 175 -8.29 4.37 6.28
CA PRO A 175 -9.00 5.29 5.40
C PRO A 175 -8.03 6.12 4.58
N SER A 176 -6.79 6.27 5.04
CA SER A 176 -5.74 7.02 4.37
C SER A 176 -5.00 6.25 3.28
N GLY A 177 -5.26 4.94 3.12
CA GLY A 177 -4.60 4.06 2.15
C GLY A 177 -3.25 3.55 2.61
N TYR A 178 -2.65 2.63 1.85
CA TYR A 178 -1.44 1.94 2.24
C TYR A 178 -0.18 2.69 1.77
N GLY A 179 0.74 2.98 2.70
CA GLY A 179 1.91 3.79 2.39
C GLY A 179 1.62 5.30 2.37
N ARG A 180 0.51 5.74 3.00
CA ARG A 180 0.12 7.15 3.13
C ARG A 180 -0.39 7.43 4.54
N LEU A 181 0.43 8.12 5.32
CA LEU A 181 0.10 8.59 6.65
C LEU A 181 -0.63 9.93 6.59
N ASN A 182 -1.61 10.15 7.48
CA ASN A 182 -2.40 11.38 7.53
C ASN A 182 -2.85 11.73 8.95
N GLY A 183 -2.33 12.83 9.50
CA GLY A 183 -2.66 13.31 10.84
C GLY A 183 -4.13 13.71 11.04
N CYS A 184 -4.91 13.90 9.96
CA CYS A 184 -6.34 14.18 10.06
C CYS A 184 -7.21 12.94 10.39
N ASP A 185 -6.64 11.74 10.39
CA ASP A 185 -7.38 10.47 10.48
C ASP A 185 -8.06 10.24 11.83
N ASP A 186 -7.54 10.85 12.90
CA ASP A 186 -8.14 10.87 14.25
C ASP A 186 -9.43 11.71 14.33
N ASN A 187 -9.76 12.46 13.27
CA ASN A 187 -10.83 13.49 13.10
C ASN A 187 -10.44 14.93 13.50
N SER A 188 -9.15 15.26 13.64
CA SER A 188 -8.62 16.62 13.92
C SER A 188 -8.88 17.66 12.81
N ILE A 189 -9.47 17.28 11.68
CA ILE A 189 -9.75 18.02 10.42
C ILE A 189 -10.10 19.53 10.56
N TYR A 190 -10.75 19.96 11.65
CA TYR A 190 -11.17 21.36 11.89
C TYR A 190 -10.52 22.02 13.11
N GLU A 191 -9.55 21.35 13.73
CA GLU A 191 -8.75 21.84 14.85
C GLU A 191 -7.42 22.40 14.33
N ASN A 192 -6.32 22.32 15.09
CA ASN A 192 -4.96 22.69 14.65
C ASN A 192 -3.98 21.87 15.49
N ASP A 193 -3.71 20.62 15.09
CA ASP A 193 -2.76 19.75 15.81
C ASP A 193 -1.47 19.46 15.02
N ARG A 194 -1.18 20.34 14.04
CA ARG A 194 -0.01 20.27 13.13
C ARG A 194 -0.13 19.11 12.14
N ASP A 195 -1.36 18.82 11.73
CA ASP A 195 -1.75 17.75 10.84
C ASP A 195 -0.95 17.81 9.52
N CYS A 196 -0.36 16.67 9.18
CA CYS A 196 0.46 16.46 7.99
C CYS A 196 0.05 15.19 7.25
N GLU A 197 0.31 15.18 5.95
CA GLU A 197 0.29 13.98 5.12
C GLU A 197 1.74 13.57 4.82
N LEU A 198 2.02 12.26 4.80
CA LEU A 198 3.32 11.70 4.44
C LEU A 198 3.15 10.44 3.59
N LEU A 199 3.66 10.45 2.37
CA LEU A 199 3.66 9.30 1.47
C LEU A 199 5.02 8.61 1.47
N PHE A 200 5.01 7.29 1.60
CA PHE A 200 6.22 6.47 1.71
C PHE A 200 6.10 5.16 0.91
N ASP A 201 7.15 4.33 0.97
CA ASP A 201 7.12 2.91 0.66
C ASP A 201 8.08 2.18 1.60
N ILE A 202 7.86 0.88 1.81
CA ILE A 202 8.81 0.00 2.50
C ILE A 202 9.03 -1.25 1.67
N TYR A 203 10.28 -1.46 1.24
CA TYR A 203 10.67 -2.61 0.45
C TYR A 203 11.98 -3.19 0.97
N GLN A 204 12.26 -4.44 0.62
CA GLN A 204 13.50 -5.12 0.99
C GLN A 204 14.38 -5.36 -0.24
N THR A 205 15.62 -5.77 0.00
CA THR A 205 16.48 -6.35 -1.05
C THR A 205 15.82 -7.58 -1.65
N ASP A 206 15.74 -7.56 -2.98
CA ASP A 206 15.20 -8.58 -3.86
C ASP A 206 16.35 -9.07 -4.76
N PHE A 207 16.31 -10.35 -5.14
CA PHE A 207 17.36 -11.02 -5.93
C PHE A 207 17.24 -10.80 -7.44
N ASP A 208 16.01 -10.70 -7.99
CA ASP A 208 15.79 -10.61 -9.44
C ASP A 208 14.90 -9.45 -9.91
N GLY A 209 14.19 -8.78 -9.00
CA GLY A 209 13.68 -7.41 -9.18
C GLY A 209 12.21 -7.28 -9.55
N ASP A 210 11.34 -8.22 -9.18
CA ASP A 210 9.88 -8.09 -9.37
C ASP A 210 9.13 -7.50 -8.15
N GLU A 211 9.84 -7.34 -7.02
CA GLU A 211 9.41 -6.88 -5.69
C GLU A 211 8.79 -7.95 -4.75
N ILE A 212 8.73 -9.22 -5.17
CA ILE A 212 8.17 -10.33 -4.35
C ILE A 212 9.29 -11.01 -3.53
N PRO A 213 9.12 -11.23 -2.20
CA PRO A 213 10.12 -11.95 -1.42
C PRO A 213 10.21 -13.44 -1.72
N TYR A 214 11.45 -13.97 -1.74
CA TYR A 214 11.79 -15.41 -1.80
C TYR A 214 10.88 -16.28 -0.90
N TRP A 215 10.48 -15.79 0.29
CA TRP A 215 9.62 -16.56 1.17
C TRP A 215 8.18 -16.68 0.65
N THR A 216 7.55 -15.60 0.19
CA THR A 216 6.23 -15.63 -0.46
C THR A 216 6.26 -16.56 -1.66
N GLU A 217 7.24 -16.38 -2.53
CA GLU A 217 7.44 -17.23 -3.70
C GLU A 217 7.52 -18.72 -3.36
N VAL A 218 8.41 -19.12 -2.44
CA VAL A 218 8.67 -20.54 -2.16
C VAL A 218 7.60 -21.20 -1.27
N ASN A 219 6.80 -20.42 -0.53
CA ASN A 219 5.86 -20.95 0.48
C ASN A 219 4.39 -20.62 0.23
N VAL A 220 4.07 -19.64 -0.63
CA VAL A 220 2.72 -19.25 -1.04
C VAL A 220 2.51 -19.59 -2.52
N TYR A 221 3.20 -18.89 -3.43
CA TYR A 221 2.93 -18.93 -4.86
C TYR A 221 3.49 -20.16 -5.60
N GLY A 222 4.67 -20.65 -5.20
CA GLY A 222 5.37 -21.75 -5.84
C GLY A 222 6.19 -21.37 -7.08
N THR A 223 6.57 -20.11 -7.23
CA THR A 223 7.43 -19.54 -8.28
C THR A 223 8.91 -19.95 -8.09
N ASP A 224 9.80 -19.48 -8.97
CA ASP A 224 11.25 -19.71 -8.89
C ASP A 224 11.94 -18.36 -8.58
N PRO A 225 12.46 -18.16 -7.35
CA PRO A 225 12.99 -16.88 -6.84
C PRO A 225 14.35 -16.50 -7.44
N THR A 226 14.51 -16.76 -8.73
CA THR A 226 15.64 -16.41 -9.59
C THR A 226 15.18 -15.96 -10.98
N VAL A 227 13.88 -15.69 -11.12
CA VAL A 227 13.15 -15.41 -12.36
C VAL A 227 12.09 -14.34 -12.09
N ASN A 228 12.46 -13.09 -12.33
CA ASN A 228 11.59 -11.91 -12.30
C ASN A 228 10.26 -12.17 -13.02
N ASP A 229 9.18 -12.24 -12.25
CA ASP A 229 7.85 -12.61 -12.71
C ASP A 229 6.93 -11.39 -13.00
N LYS A 230 7.49 -10.17 -12.92
CA LYS A 230 6.78 -8.90 -13.08
C LYS A 230 6.02 -8.81 -14.42
N GLY A 231 4.73 -8.50 -14.35
CA GLY A 231 3.82 -8.43 -15.49
C GLY A 231 3.30 -9.79 -15.97
N ARG A 232 3.43 -10.86 -15.19
CA ARG A 232 2.69 -12.11 -15.40
C ARG A 232 1.26 -11.97 -14.90
N ASP A 233 0.35 -12.45 -15.73
CA ASP A 233 -1.09 -12.61 -15.50
C ASP A 233 -1.40 -14.04 -16.00
N ASP A 234 -1.37 -15.02 -15.09
CA ASP A 234 -1.33 -16.45 -15.44
C ASP A 234 -2.74 -17.07 -15.56
N ASP A 235 -3.76 -16.46 -14.97
CA ASP A 235 -5.16 -16.90 -15.05
C ASP A 235 -6.08 -16.01 -15.92
N HIS A 236 -5.60 -14.83 -16.31
CA HIS A 236 -6.15 -13.94 -17.34
C HIS A 236 -7.38 -13.15 -16.88
N ASP A 237 -7.38 -12.63 -15.65
CA ASP A 237 -8.41 -11.71 -15.15
C ASP A 237 -8.17 -10.22 -15.48
N GLY A 238 -6.90 -9.81 -15.60
CA GLY A 238 -6.48 -8.49 -16.07
C GLY A 238 -5.59 -7.67 -15.12
N VAL A 239 -5.34 -8.13 -13.89
CA VAL A 239 -4.23 -7.62 -13.06
C VAL A 239 -3.02 -8.57 -13.11
N PRO A 240 -1.79 -8.10 -12.84
CA PRO A 240 -0.62 -8.96 -12.77
C PRO A 240 -0.18 -9.28 -11.33
N ILE A 241 0.64 -10.31 -11.21
CA ILE A 241 1.15 -10.86 -9.95
C ILE A 241 1.76 -9.83 -9.00
N GLU A 242 2.49 -8.81 -9.48
CA GLU A 242 3.07 -7.79 -8.59
C GLU A 242 2.02 -6.83 -7.99
N TRP A 243 0.88 -6.65 -8.65
CA TRP A 243 -0.23 -5.82 -8.15
C TRP A 243 -1.05 -6.61 -7.13
N GLU A 244 -1.40 -7.85 -7.45
CA GLU A 244 -2.08 -8.77 -6.53
C GLU A 244 -1.24 -9.04 -5.29
N PHE A 245 0.06 -9.25 -5.46
CA PHE A 245 1.01 -9.37 -4.36
C PHE A 245 0.96 -8.14 -3.46
N LYS A 246 1.00 -6.93 -4.03
CA LYS A 246 0.99 -5.69 -3.25
C LYS A 246 -0.33 -5.48 -2.49
N TRP A 247 -1.47 -5.71 -3.12
CA TRP A 247 -2.79 -5.30 -2.58
C TRP A 247 -3.64 -6.44 -2.00
N GLY A 248 -3.32 -7.69 -2.33
CA GLY A 248 -4.06 -8.88 -1.92
C GLY A 248 -3.65 -9.48 -0.57
N HIS A 249 -2.73 -8.88 0.19
CA HIS A 249 -2.34 -9.37 1.52
C HIS A 249 -2.95 -8.54 2.65
N HIS A 250 -3.41 -9.20 3.72
CA HIS A 250 -3.61 -8.54 5.01
C HIS A 250 -3.27 -9.43 6.21
N PHE A 251 -3.01 -8.81 7.37
CA PHE A 251 -2.77 -9.51 8.62
C PHE A 251 -4.07 -9.65 9.43
N ALA A 252 -4.72 -10.82 9.40
CA ALA A 252 -5.95 -11.06 10.14
C ALA A 252 -5.69 -11.45 11.62
N MET A 253 -6.36 -10.80 12.57
CA MET A 253 -6.28 -11.19 13.99
C MET A 253 -7.05 -12.50 14.26
N VAL A 254 -6.32 -13.57 14.57
CA VAL A 254 -6.87 -14.92 14.85
C VAL A 254 -6.95 -15.25 16.35
N SER A 255 -6.41 -14.38 17.23
CA SER A 255 -6.54 -14.50 18.69
C SER A 255 -6.39 -13.13 19.35
N TYR A 256 -7.22 -12.85 20.35
CA TYR A 256 -7.16 -11.61 21.15
C TYR A 256 -6.32 -11.74 22.43
N ASN A 257 -6.09 -12.95 22.95
CA ASN A 257 -5.37 -13.14 24.22
C ASN A 257 -4.57 -14.46 24.27
N PRO A 258 -3.24 -14.41 24.04
CA PRO A 258 -2.49 -13.25 23.56
C PRO A 258 -2.95 -12.83 22.16
N PRO A 259 -2.74 -11.56 21.77
CA PRO A 259 -2.85 -11.14 20.37
C PRO A 259 -2.05 -12.07 19.45
N ARG A 260 -2.66 -12.49 18.34
CA ARG A 260 -1.99 -13.19 17.24
C ARG A 260 -2.62 -12.80 15.91
N TRP A 261 -1.75 -12.51 14.97
CA TRP A 261 -2.07 -12.28 13.57
C TRP A 261 -1.78 -13.54 12.76
N ALA A 262 -2.35 -13.63 11.57
CA ALA A 262 -2.04 -14.63 10.57
C ALA A 262 -2.23 -14.02 9.18
N ASP A 263 -1.35 -14.38 8.25
CA ASP A 263 -1.41 -13.96 6.85
C ASP A 263 -2.73 -14.36 6.20
N ARG A 264 -3.28 -13.42 5.43
CA ARG A 264 -4.36 -13.64 4.47
C ARG A 264 -3.89 -13.21 3.11
N TRP A 265 -4.28 -14.01 2.12
CA TRP A 265 -4.26 -13.66 0.72
C TRP A 265 -5.73 -13.65 0.30
N ASP A 266 -6.18 -12.49 -0.18
CA ASP A 266 -7.53 -12.24 -0.68
C ASP A 266 -7.58 -12.26 -2.22
N TYR A 267 -6.41 -12.13 -2.87
CA TYR A 267 -6.16 -12.39 -4.29
C TYR A 267 -5.09 -13.50 -4.43
N ASP A 268 -5.18 -14.36 -5.46
CA ASP A 268 -4.21 -15.45 -5.73
C ASP A 268 -3.89 -15.53 -7.25
N PRO A 269 -2.64 -15.25 -7.69
CA PRO A 269 -2.22 -15.01 -9.10
C PRO A 269 -2.28 -16.22 -10.05
N PHE A 270 -2.98 -17.27 -9.62
CA PHE A 270 -3.25 -18.50 -10.38
C PHE A 270 -4.72 -18.95 -10.26
N ILE A 271 -5.63 -18.13 -9.71
CA ILE A 271 -7.03 -18.44 -9.42
C ILE A 271 -7.98 -17.27 -9.78
N TRP A 272 -8.09 -16.96 -11.07
CA TRP A 272 -9.04 -16.02 -11.70
C TRP A 272 -10.11 -15.42 -10.76
N GLU A 273 -10.00 -14.13 -10.51
CA GLU A 273 -10.91 -13.38 -9.65
C GLU A 273 -11.62 -12.28 -10.45
N ASP A 274 -12.74 -11.77 -9.94
CA ASP A 274 -13.61 -10.86 -10.73
C ASP A 274 -13.15 -9.40 -10.60
N HIS A 275 -11.85 -9.13 -10.77
CA HIS A 275 -11.21 -7.81 -10.54
C HIS A 275 -11.94 -6.67 -11.29
N LYS A 276 -12.44 -6.96 -12.49
CA LYS A 276 -13.27 -6.08 -13.31
C LYS A 276 -14.63 -5.66 -12.69
N ASN A 277 -15.05 -6.29 -11.59
CA ASN A 277 -16.27 -5.95 -10.86
C ASN A 277 -15.99 -5.75 -9.36
N LEU A 278 -14.71 -5.59 -8.97
CA LEU A 278 -14.28 -5.20 -7.64
C LEU A 278 -13.86 -3.73 -7.65
N ASP A 279 -14.69 -2.90 -7.00
CA ASP A 279 -14.45 -1.51 -6.60
C ASP A 279 -14.57 -1.54 -5.07
N PRO A 280 -13.47 -1.72 -4.31
CA PRO A 280 -13.58 -1.96 -2.87
C PRO A 280 -13.97 -0.69 -2.12
N ASP A 281 -13.38 0.46 -2.43
CA ASP A 281 -13.65 1.67 -1.64
C ASP A 281 -14.97 2.39 -2.01
N GLU A 282 -15.58 2.10 -3.16
CA GLU A 282 -16.75 2.76 -3.78
C GLU A 282 -16.48 4.15 -4.40
N ASP A 283 -15.33 4.38 -5.08
CA ASP A 283 -15.06 5.64 -5.82
C ASP A 283 -15.49 5.58 -7.30
N GLY A 284 -15.54 4.37 -7.88
CA GLY A 284 -15.96 4.10 -9.24
C GLY A 284 -14.89 3.56 -10.19
N LEU A 285 -13.65 3.30 -9.75
CA LEU A 285 -12.65 2.53 -10.50
C LEU A 285 -12.74 1.02 -10.15
N ASP A 286 -12.64 0.14 -11.15
CA ASP A 286 -12.46 -1.31 -10.90
C ASP A 286 -10.97 -1.68 -10.65
N ASN A 287 -10.67 -2.82 -10.01
CA ASN A 287 -9.29 -3.25 -9.69
C ASN A 287 -8.36 -3.27 -10.93
N VAL A 288 -8.88 -3.47 -12.14
CA VAL A 288 -8.09 -3.44 -13.38
C VAL A 288 -7.81 -1.99 -13.81
N GLU A 289 -8.77 -1.09 -13.61
CA GLU A 289 -8.56 0.36 -13.78
C GLU A 289 -7.54 0.88 -12.75
N GLU A 290 -7.62 0.46 -11.49
CA GLU A 290 -6.65 0.71 -10.41
C GLU A 290 -5.24 0.21 -10.74
N TYR A 291 -5.10 -0.97 -11.37
CA TYR A 291 -3.82 -1.41 -11.90
C TYR A 291 -3.30 -0.48 -13.00
N LEU A 292 -4.16 -0.07 -13.94
CA LEU A 292 -3.78 0.82 -15.04
C LEU A 292 -3.40 2.24 -14.56
N THR A 293 -3.99 2.72 -13.46
CA THR A 293 -3.69 4.01 -12.82
C THR A 293 -2.58 3.96 -11.78
N SER A 294 -2.25 2.79 -11.21
CA SER A 294 -1.27 2.56 -10.13
C SER A 294 0.03 3.38 -10.20
N LYS A 295 0.60 3.57 -11.39
CA LYS A 295 1.81 4.38 -11.65
C LYS A 295 1.68 5.87 -11.28
N TRP A 296 0.46 6.37 -11.09
CA TRP A 296 0.15 7.72 -10.59
C TRP A 296 -0.14 7.74 -9.08
N GLY A 297 -0.28 6.56 -8.45
CA GLY A 297 -0.49 6.40 -7.01
C GLY A 297 -1.91 5.99 -6.60
N SER A 298 -2.66 5.36 -7.51
CA SER A 298 -3.91 4.66 -7.19
C SER A 298 -3.74 3.64 -6.05
N ASP A 299 -4.80 3.43 -5.28
CA ASP A 299 -4.88 2.53 -4.13
C ASP A 299 -6.32 1.98 -4.03
N PRO A 300 -6.55 0.67 -4.25
CA PRO A 300 -7.90 0.09 -4.33
C PRO A 300 -8.68 0.12 -3.01
N PHE A 301 -8.09 0.65 -1.94
CA PHE A 301 -8.73 0.79 -0.62
C PHE A 301 -8.84 2.26 -0.15
N ARG A 302 -8.39 3.25 -0.95
CA ARG A 302 -8.46 4.69 -0.62
C ARG A 302 -8.84 5.57 -1.80
N LYS A 303 -10.08 6.06 -1.72
CA LYS A 303 -10.74 6.99 -2.65
C LYS A 303 -9.82 7.94 -3.37
N ASP A 304 -9.76 7.80 -4.68
CA ASP A 304 -9.04 8.69 -5.56
C ASP A 304 -10.00 9.58 -6.37
N ILE A 305 -9.48 10.68 -6.90
CA ILE A 305 -10.16 11.52 -7.88
C ILE A 305 -9.16 11.85 -8.99
N PHE A 306 -9.36 11.24 -10.15
CA PHE A 306 -8.63 11.60 -11.37
C PHE A 306 -9.29 12.81 -12.03
N LEU A 307 -8.65 13.98 -11.91
CA LEU A 307 -9.11 15.24 -12.47
C LEU A 307 -8.27 15.61 -13.70
N GLU A 308 -8.86 15.43 -14.87
CA GLU A 308 -8.34 15.93 -16.13
C GLU A 308 -8.54 17.44 -16.29
N VAL A 309 -7.53 18.13 -16.82
CA VAL A 309 -7.55 19.59 -17.01
C VAL A 309 -6.98 19.99 -18.38
N ASP A 310 -7.88 20.15 -19.36
CA ASP A 310 -7.56 20.79 -20.63
C ASP A 310 -7.29 22.29 -20.45
N ARG A 311 -6.40 22.82 -21.29
CA ARG A 311 -6.07 24.25 -21.28
C ARG A 311 -5.78 24.78 -22.68
N MET A 312 -6.14 26.04 -22.91
CA MET A 312 -5.80 26.75 -24.14
C MET A 312 -4.34 27.18 -24.11
N GLU A 313 -3.63 27.10 -25.24
CA GLU A 313 -2.29 27.71 -25.40
C GLU A 313 -2.30 29.20 -25.00
N ILE A 314 -1.14 29.69 -24.57
CA ILE A 314 -0.99 31.11 -24.23
C ILE A 314 -0.92 31.94 -25.52
N GLY A 315 -1.88 32.83 -25.69
CA GLY A 315 -2.02 33.72 -26.84
C GLY A 315 -0.90 34.77 -26.96
N PRO A 316 -0.79 35.44 -28.11
CA PRO A 316 0.34 36.30 -28.45
C PRO A 316 0.48 37.57 -27.57
N ASN A 317 -0.53 37.93 -26.79
CA ASN A 317 -0.50 39.01 -25.81
C ASN A 317 -0.62 38.50 -24.35
N GLY A 318 -0.55 37.19 -24.13
CA GLY A 318 -0.73 36.55 -22.82
C GLY A 318 -2.17 36.15 -22.50
N GLU A 319 -3.04 36.03 -23.50
CA GLU A 319 -4.38 35.43 -23.37
C GLU A 319 -4.30 33.91 -23.09
N GLY A 320 -5.40 33.29 -22.69
CA GLY A 320 -5.47 31.85 -22.35
C GLY A 320 -5.61 31.60 -20.85
N ALA A 321 -5.39 30.36 -20.42
CA ALA A 321 -5.51 29.94 -19.02
C ALA A 321 -4.53 28.81 -18.68
N TYR A 322 -4.09 28.76 -17.43
CA TYR A 322 -3.39 27.62 -16.81
C TYR A 322 -3.86 27.54 -15.35
N VAL A 323 -3.81 26.36 -14.73
CA VAL A 323 -4.10 26.23 -13.31
C VAL A 323 -2.82 26.55 -12.53
N PRO A 324 -2.79 27.57 -11.64
CA PRO A 324 -1.61 27.85 -10.83
C PRO A 324 -1.31 26.69 -9.87
N GLU A 325 -0.03 26.42 -9.60
CA GLU A 325 0.39 25.33 -8.72
C GLU A 325 -0.31 25.39 -7.35
N LEU A 326 -0.36 26.57 -6.74
CA LEU A 326 -1.06 26.78 -5.46
C LEU A 326 -2.57 26.47 -5.54
N SER A 327 -3.20 26.54 -6.71
CA SER A 327 -4.62 26.15 -6.87
C SER A 327 -4.80 24.64 -6.92
N LYS A 328 -3.85 23.89 -7.48
CA LYS A 328 -3.82 22.41 -7.40
C LYS A 328 -3.57 21.97 -5.96
N GLU A 329 -2.60 22.58 -5.30
CA GLU A 329 -2.24 22.30 -3.91
C GLU A 329 -3.36 22.64 -2.91
N LEU A 330 -4.14 23.71 -3.16
CA LEU A 330 -5.35 24.03 -2.37
C LEU A 330 -6.49 23.03 -2.57
N LEU A 331 -6.58 22.38 -3.74
CA LEU A 331 -7.53 21.27 -3.94
C LEU A 331 -7.03 20.01 -3.22
N ARG A 332 -5.75 19.65 -3.40
CA ARG A 332 -5.11 18.51 -2.72
C ARG A 332 -5.30 18.61 -1.20
N ASP A 333 -4.94 19.72 -0.57
CA ASP A 333 -5.12 19.92 0.88
C ASP A 333 -6.57 19.73 1.36
N ALA A 334 -7.56 20.12 0.55
CA ALA A 334 -8.96 20.01 0.90
C ALA A 334 -9.49 18.57 0.81
N PHE A 335 -8.97 17.76 -0.12
CA PHE A 335 -9.34 16.35 -0.28
C PHE A 335 -8.49 15.43 0.64
N SER A 336 -7.19 15.69 0.80
CA SER A 336 -6.29 14.97 1.72
C SER A 336 -6.81 14.98 3.16
N ARG A 337 -7.30 16.13 3.65
CA ARG A 337 -7.99 16.27 4.96
C ARG A 337 -9.23 15.37 5.13
N HIS A 338 -9.76 14.85 4.03
CA HIS A 338 -10.94 13.97 4.00
C HIS A 338 -10.61 12.56 3.47
N ASN A 339 -9.32 12.19 3.40
CA ASN A 339 -8.86 10.91 2.88
C ASN A 339 -9.30 10.58 1.46
N ILE A 340 -9.42 11.62 0.64
CA ILE A 340 -9.57 11.51 -0.79
C ILE A 340 -8.29 12.04 -1.40
N ARG A 341 -7.63 11.28 -2.27
CA ARG A 341 -6.42 11.74 -2.96
C ARG A 341 -6.77 12.19 -4.37
N ILE A 342 -6.33 13.40 -4.76
CA ILE A 342 -6.66 13.99 -6.06
C ILE A 342 -5.44 14.00 -6.99
N HIS A 343 -5.60 13.33 -8.13
CA HIS A 343 -4.63 13.16 -9.20
C HIS A 343 -4.97 14.13 -10.33
N ILE A 344 -4.25 15.25 -10.42
CA ILE A 344 -4.55 16.31 -11.39
C ILE A 344 -3.69 16.11 -12.64
N ASN A 345 -4.35 15.70 -13.73
CA ASN A 345 -3.73 15.46 -15.02
C ASN A 345 -3.69 16.75 -15.86
N GLU A 346 -2.48 17.19 -16.21
CA GLU A 346 -2.21 18.33 -17.11
C GLU A 346 -1.33 17.92 -18.32
N GLY A 347 -1.46 16.68 -18.82
CA GLY A 347 -0.78 16.19 -20.04
C GLY A 347 -0.17 14.79 -19.95
N TRP A 348 -0.81 13.86 -19.23
CA TRP A 348 -0.47 12.44 -19.22
C TRP A 348 -0.97 11.75 -20.50
N PRO A 349 -0.43 10.56 -20.87
CA PRO A 349 -0.95 9.81 -22.01
C PRO A 349 -2.42 9.40 -21.78
N GLY A 350 -3.34 10.08 -22.46
CA GLY A 350 -4.79 9.86 -22.32
C GLY A 350 -5.59 11.02 -21.73
N GLY A 351 -5.01 12.22 -21.56
CA GLY A 351 -5.80 13.42 -21.26
C GLY A 351 -5.00 14.65 -20.81
N GLY A 352 -5.67 15.79 -20.67
CA GLY A 352 -5.09 17.06 -20.21
C GLY A 352 -4.49 17.89 -21.34
N GLU A 353 -5.26 18.05 -22.41
CA GLU A 353 -4.80 18.52 -23.71
C GLU A 353 -4.46 20.03 -23.72
N ILE A 354 -3.46 20.40 -24.54
CA ILE A 354 -3.16 21.80 -24.83
C ILE A 354 -3.81 22.17 -26.17
N ILE A 355 -4.97 22.83 -26.08
CA ILE A 355 -5.80 23.24 -27.22
C ILE A 355 -5.20 24.50 -27.85
N PRO A 356 -4.94 24.54 -29.17
CA PRO A 356 -4.34 25.69 -29.85
C PRO A 356 -5.07 27.02 -29.59
N PHE A 357 -4.31 28.09 -29.42
CA PHE A 357 -4.89 29.41 -29.17
C PHE A 357 -5.57 29.97 -30.44
N ASP A 358 -6.85 30.31 -30.32
CA ASP A 358 -7.64 30.91 -31.40
C ASP A 358 -8.32 32.21 -30.94
N VAL A 359 -8.20 33.24 -31.78
CA VAL A 359 -8.78 34.58 -31.55
C VAL A 359 -10.25 34.62 -31.97
N ASN A 360 -10.70 33.76 -32.88
CA ASN A 360 -12.03 33.86 -33.50
C ASN A 360 -12.53 32.49 -34.01
N THR A 361 -12.84 31.58 -33.08
CA THR A 361 -13.39 30.25 -33.39
C THR A 361 -14.79 30.36 -33.99
N SER A 362 -14.99 29.79 -35.17
CA SER A 362 -16.33 29.62 -35.76
C SER A 362 -17.02 28.35 -35.25
N ASP A 363 -18.35 28.27 -35.45
CA ASP A 363 -19.16 27.07 -35.15
C ASP A 363 -18.58 25.77 -35.76
N ARG A 364 -17.81 25.88 -36.85
CA ARG A 364 -17.14 24.74 -37.48
C ARG A 364 -15.84 24.38 -36.77
N GLU A 365 -14.98 25.36 -36.48
CA GLU A 365 -13.74 25.12 -35.75
C GLU A 365 -14.03 24.60 -34.34
N LEU A 366 -15.11 25.04 -33.70
CA LEU A 366 -15.59 24.49 -32.41
C LEU A 366 -16.00 23.01 -32.51
N GLN A 367 -16.63 22.59 -33.61
CA GLN A 367 -16.94 21.17 -33.86
C GLN A 367 -15.66 20.37 -34.16
N GLU A 368 -14.72 20.94 -34.91
CA GLU A 368 -13.43 20.30 -35.18
C GLU A 368 -12.58 20.19 -33.90
N PHE A 369 -12.61 21.16 -32.99
CA PHE A 369 -12.01 21.03 -31.66
C PHE A 369 -12.67 19.91 -30.84
N TYR A 370 -14.01 19.85 -30.81
CA TYR A 370 -14.73 18.80 -30.08
C TYR A 370 -14.34 17.37 -30.51
N PHE A 371 -14.18 17.13 -31.82
CA PHE A 371 -13.78 15.83 -32.37
C PHE A 371 -12.26 15.58 -32.46
N ASN A 372 -11.41 16.53 -32.03
CA ASN A 372 -9.94 16.39 -32.07
C ASN A 372 -9.30 16.40 -30.67
N TYR A 373 -10.01 16.87 -29.64
CA TYR A 373 -9.47 17.09 -28.29
C TYR A 373 -10.36 16.58 -27.15
N PHE A 374 -11.62 16.18 -27.40
CA PHE A 374 -12.58 15.80 -26.35
C PHE A 374 -13.35 14.49 -26.66
N LEU A 375 -12.96 13.76 -27.72
CA LEU A 375 -13.55 12.51 -28.23
C LEU A 375 -12.53 11.70 -29.05
#